data_AF-A0A954ILH0-F1
#
_entry.id   AF-A0A954ILH0-F1
#
_cell.length_a   1.000
_cell.length_b   1.000
_cell.length_c   1.000
_cell.angle_alpha   90.00
_cell.angle_beta   90.00
_cell.angle_gamma   90.00
#
_symmetry.space_group_name_H-M   'P 1'
#
loop_
_entity.id
_entity.type
_entity.pdbx_description
1 polymer ?
#
loop_
_entity_poly.entity_id
_entity_poly.type
_entity_poly.pdbx_seq_one_letter_code
_entity_poly.pdbx_strand_id
1 'polypeptide(L)'
;NGRVMKLLTKLSIENLFHPFQTFILGQKNLGPKLAARLGIPLVFYGENEAEYGNPVADTSTSLRDRSYHTFSNLDEMYLGGVSIRELTEEYGISQADLRAFLPASAEEMEKTDVQVHYLGYYLKWTPQEVYYYAVENTGFKARPFRTQGTYSKYNSIDDKIDDLHYYTTFIKFGIGRTTYDASQEIRNGHVTREEGQALVNRFDGEFPDRYFNEVMEYIGMTPEHFHELADRFRSPHLWGKDASGQWKLRHTVNGSGLDDAGSAGERRVA
;
A
#
# COMPACT_ATOMS: atom_id res chain seq x y z
N ASN A 1 13.80 16.47 2.38
CA ASN A 1 13.99 16.80 3.81
C ASN A 1 13.79 15.53 4.64
N GLY A 2 14.88 14.92 5.13
CA GLY A 2 14.80 13.64 5.86
C GLY A 2 14.11 13.72 7.23
N ARG A 3 14.14 14.89 7.89
CA ARG A 3 13.45 15.12 9.17
C ARG A 3 11.93 14.99 9.02
N VAL A 4 11.39 15.61 7.96
CA VAL A 4 9.95 15.65 7.69
C VAL A 4 9.45 14.29 7.24
N MET A 5 10.23 13.57 6.42
CA MET A 5 9.92 12.18 6.06
C MET A 5 9.78 11.30 7.31
N LYS A 6 10.77 11.33 8.22
CA LYS A 6 10.73 10.56 9.48
C LYS A 6 9.50 10.89 10.31
N LEU A 7 9.23 12.18 10.51
CA LEU A 7 8.09 12.63 11.30
C LEU A 7 6.75 12.21 10.68
N LEU A 8 6.55 12.47 9.39
CA LEU A 8 5.30 12.09 8.72
C LEU A 8 5.11 10.57 8.68
N THR A 9 6.17 9.78 8.47
CA THR A 9 6.10 8.33 8.56
C THR A 9 5.71 7.88 9.96
N LYS A 10 6.32 8.45 11.02
CA LYS A 10 5.94 8.16 12.41
C LYS A 10 4.47 8.47 12.68
N LEU A 11 4.01 9.67 12.32
CA LEU A 11 2.61 10.09 12.49
C LEU A 11 1.65 9.19 11.69
N SER A 12 2.04 8.79 10.47
CA SER A 12 1.23 7.86 9.67
C SER A 12 1.05 6.49 10.33
N ILE A 13 2.05 6.02 11.09
CA ILE A 13 1.94 4.79 11.88
C ILE A 13 1.07 5.03 13.12
N GLU A 14 1.32 6.10 13.86
CA GLU A 14 0.63 6.37 15.13
C GLU A 14 -0.87 6.62 14.92
N ASN A 15 -1.23 7.39 13.89
CA ASN A 15 -2.61 7.85 13.68
C ASN A 15 -3.39 6.96 12.72
N LEU A 16 -2.73 6.38 11.71
CA LEU A 16 -3.38 5.64 10.64
C LEU A 16 -2.96 4.18 10.57
N PHE A 17 -1.91 3.79 11.30
CA PHE A 17 -1.23 2.50 11.16
C PHE A 17 -0.90 2.18 9.70
N HIS A 18 -0.33 3.17 9.01
CA HIS A 18 0.04 3.12 7.59
C HIS A 18 1.47 3.65 7.38
N PRO A 19 2.50 2.79 7.49
CA PRO A 19 3.90 3.22 7.47
C PRO A 19 4.37 3.74 6.10
N PHE A 20 3.62 3.46 5.03
CA PHE A 20 4.02 3.71 3.64
C PHE A 20 3.37 4.94 3.01
N GLN A 21 2.52 5.66 3.76
CA GLN A 21 1.76 6.79 3.20
C GLN A 21 2.66 7.84 2.57
N THR A 22 3.75 8.21 3.25
CA THR A 22 4.68 9.23 2.78
C THR A 22 5.37 8.85 1.47
N PHE A 23 5.71 7.57 1.29
CA PHE A 23 6.27 7.05 0.05
C PHE A 23 5.23 7.11 -1.10
N ILE A 24 4.01 6.62 -0.86
CA ILE A 24 2.93 6.62 -1.87
C ILE A 24 2.61 8.04 -2.31
N LEU A 25 2.52 8.99 -1.39
CA LEU A 25 2.28 10.40 -1.71
C LEU A 25 3.37 10.94 -2.63
N GLY A 26 4.64 10.65 -2.36
CA GLY A 26 5.74 11.01 -3.25
C GLY A 26 5.58 10.40 -4.64
N GLN A 27 5.28 9.11 -4.73
CA GLN A 27 5.11 8.39 -5.99
C GLN A 27 3.96 8.94 -6.84
N LYS A 28 2.81 9.23 -6.21
CA LYS A 28 1.57 9.65 -6.89
C LYS A 28 1.53 11.15 -7.21
N ASN A 29 2.24 11.98 -6.44
CA ASN A 29 2.19 13.44 -6.61
C ASN A 29 3.36 13.99 -7.42
N LEU A 30 4.55 13.39 -7.33
CA LEU A 30 5.75 13.99 -7.92
C LEU A 30 5.73 13.99 -9.45
N GLY A 31 5.30 12.88 -10.08
CA GLY A 31 5.27 12.75 -11.54
C GLY A 31 4.43 13.83 -12.23
N PRO A 32 3.11 13.92 -11.95
CA PRO A 32 2.25 14.96 -12.51
C PRO A 32 2.72 16.38 -12.22
N LYS A 33 3.24 16.63 -11.01
CA LYS A 33 3.73 17.95 -10.60
C LYS A 33 4.99 18.38 -11.36
N LEU A 34 5.93 17.45 -11.60
CA LEU A 34 7.09 17.72 -12.44
C LEU A 34 6.69 17.91 -13.89
N ALA A 35 5.75 17.09 -14.38
CA ALA A 35 5.26 17.20 -15.75
C ALA A 35 4.66 18.58 -16.03
N ALA A 36 3.80 19.08 -15.13
CA ALA A 36 3.24 20.42 -15.22
C ALA A 36 4.30 21.52 -15.24
N ARG A 37 5.34 21.42 -14.39
CA ARG A 37 6.42 22.40 -14.32
C ARG A 37 7.36 22.41 -15.52
N LEU A 38 7.55 21.24 -16.13
CA LEU A 38 8.47 21.05 -17.25
C LEU A 38 7.77 21.12 -18.61
N GLY A 39 6.46 21.33 -18.64
CA GLY A 39 5.66 21.33 -19.88
C GLY A 39 5.63 19.95 -20.56
N ILE A 40 5.69 18.87 -19.78
CA ILE A 40 5.58 17.50 -20.29
C ILE A 40 4.10 17.11 -20.28
N PRO A 41 3.45 16.90 -21.43
CA PRO A 41 2.00 16.73 -21.48
C PRO A 41 1.52 15.33 -21.07
N LEU A 42 2.42 14.36 -20.89
CA LEU A 42 2.05 12.95 -20.76
C LEU A 42 2.80 12.25 -19.63
N VAL A 43 2.04 11.59 -18.75
CA VAL A 43 2.54 10.75 -17.66
C VAL A 43 1.84 9.39 -17.72
N PHE A 44 2.60 8.32 -17.56
CA PHE A 44 2.06 6.97 -17.39
C PHE A 44 2.35 6.44 -15.98
N TYR A 45 1.31 5.93 -15.34
CA TYR A 45 1.41 4.96 -14.25
C TYR A 45 1.19 3.55 -14.80
N GLY A 46 1.61 2.52 -14.06
CA GLY A 46 1.50 1.13 -14.51
C GLY A 46 0.06 0.65 -14.56
N GLU A 47 -0.42 0.14 -13.43
CA GLU A 47 -1.75 -0.44 -13.27
C GLU A 47 -2.78 0.52 -12.66
N ASN A 48 -4.04 0.25 -12.96
CA ASN A 48 -5.19 0.92 -12.36
C ASN A 48 -5.46 0.34 -10.96
N GLU A 49 -5.84 1.19 -10.01
CA GLU A 49 -6.15 0.81 -8.63
C GLU A 49 -7.31 -0.23 -8.54
N ALA A 50 -8.14 -0.38 -9.58
CA ALA A 50 -9.16 -1.43 -9.69
C ALA A 50 -8.58 -2.84 -9.62
N GLU A 51 -7.32 -3.04 -9.99
CA GLU A 51 -6.61 -4.33 -9.85
C GLU A 51 -6.47 -4.78 -8.39
N TYR A 52 -6.65 -3.86 -7.45
CA TYR A 52 -6.55 -4.07 -6.01
C TYR A 52 -7.89 -3.94 -5.28
N GLY A 53 -9.01 -4.07 -6.00
CA GLY A 53 -10.36 -4.09 -5.42
C GLY A 53 -11.07 -2.74 -5.36
N ASN A 54 -10.57 -1.72 -6.06
CA ASN A 54 -11.34 -0.50 -6.33
C ASN A 54 -12.42 -0.75 -7.40
N PRO A 55 -13.41 0.16 -7.55
CA PRO A 55 -14.50 -0.02 -8.50
C PRO A 55 -14.01 -0.29 -9.92
N VAL A 56 -14.50 -1.37 -10.54
CA VAL A 56 -14.16 -1.75 -11.92
C VAL A 56 -14.58 -0.69 -12.94
N ALA A 57 -15.56 0.17 -12.62
CA ALA A 57 -15.96 1.29 -13.48
C ALA A 57 -14.79 2.24 -13.79
N ASP A 58 -13.79 2.32 -12.90
CA ASP A 58 -12.61 3.17 -13.07
C ASP A 58 -11.67 2.68 -14.18
N THR A 59 -11.87 1.45 -14.69
CA THR A 59 -11.10 0.91 -15.84
C THR A 59 -11.68 1.28 -17.19
N SER A 60 -12.81 2.00 -17.23
CA SER A 60 -13.48 2.41 -18.48
C SER A 60 -12.73 3.49 -19.25
N THR A 61 -11.77 4.16 -18.59
CA THR A 61 -10.92 5.19 -19.17
C THR A 61 -9.46 4.89 -18.88
N SER A 62 -8.58 5.31 -19.78
CA SER A 62 -7.14 5.27 -19.52
C SER A 62 -6.70 6.41 -18.60
N LEU A 63 -7.50 7.48 -18.48
CA LEU A 63 -7.17 8.68 -17.71
C LEU A 63 -7.38 8.46 -16.22
N ARG A 64 -6.36 8.81 -15.45
CA ARG A 64 -6.45 8.91 -13.99
C ARG A 64 -7.17 10.21 -13.63
N ASP A 65 -8.17 10.09 -12.76
CA ASP A 65 -8.92 11.25 -12.28
C ASP A 65 -7.99 12.27 -11.61
N ARG A 66 -8.20 13.55 -11.91
CA ARG A 66 -7.38 14.66 -11.42
C ARG A 66 -7.41 14.78 -9.90
N SER A 67 -8.50 14.39 -9.25
CA SER A 67 -8.64 14.40 -7.79
C SER A 67 -7.58 13.55 -7.07
N TYR A 68 -7.01 12.53 -7.73
CA TYR A 68 -5.95 11.70 -7.15
C TYR A 68 -4.57 12.35 -7.12
N HIS A 69 -4.38 13.49 -7.79
CA HIS A 69 -3.07 14.14 -7.92
C HIS A 69 -3.16 15.67 -7.96
N THR A 70 -4.29 16.23 -7.54
CA THR A 70 -4.51 17.66 -7.36
C THR A 70 -5.22 17.94 -6.03
N PHE A 71 -5.10 19.16 -5.53
CA PHE A 71 -5.90 19.65 -4.40
C PHE A 71 -6.48 21.03 -4.71
N SER A 72 -7.65 21.33 -4.15
CA SER A 72 -8.30 22.65 -4.28
C SER A 72 -8.12 23.52 -3.04
N ASN A 73 -8.17 22.90 -1.86
CA ASN A 73 -8.02 23.60 -0.58
C ASN A 73 -6.92 22.93 0.26
N LEU A 74 -5.89 23.71 0.62
CA LEU A 74 -4.77 23.20 1.41
C LEU A 74 -5.17 22.88 2.86
N ASP A 75 -6.17 23.60 3.40
CA ASP A 75 -6.60 23.46 4.79
C ASP A 75 -7.39 22.15 5.03
N GLU A 76 -7.89 21.53 3.96
CA GLU A 76 -8.57 20.23 4.00
C GLU A 76 -7.60 19.04 3.88
N MET A 77 -6.31 19.30 3.67
CA MET A 77 -5.31 18.26 3.48
C MET A 77 -4.81 17.71 4.83
N TYR A 78 -4.58 16.40 4.84
CA TYR A 78 -4.00 15.67 5.95
C TYR A 78 -2.80 14.86 5.49
N LEU A 79 -1.74 14.83 6.30
CA LEU A 79 -0.56 13.99 6.13
C LEU A 79 -0.28 13.25 7.44
N GLY A 80 -0.13 11.94 7.39
CA GLY A 80 0.01 11.12 8.59
C GLY A 80 -1.17 11.21 9.56
N GLY A 81 -2.37 11.51 9.06
CA GLY A 81 -3.56 11.73 9.88
C GLY A 81 -3.62 13.09 10.57
N VAL A 82 -2.67 13.99 10.30
CA VAL A 82 -2.56 15.32 10.91
C VAL A 82 -2.82 16.40 9.86
N SER A 83 -3.57 17.43 10.23
CA SER A 83 -3.88 18.54 9.31
C SER A 83 -2.61 19.34 8.96
N ILE A 84 -2.57 19.96 7.77
CA ILE A 84 -1.44 20.83 7.38
C ILE A 84 -1.24 21.99 8.37
N ARG A 85 -2.34 22.54 8.91
CA ARG A 85 -2.30 23.59 9.93
C ARG A 85 -1.58 23.12 11.18
N GLU A 86 -1.98 21.98 11.73
CA GLU A 86 -1.37 21.40 12.94
C GLU A 86 0.11 21.03 12.71
N LEU A 87 0.46 20.49 11.53
CA LEU A 87 1.87 20.25 11.15
C LEU A 87 2.71 21.53 11.15
N THR A 88 2.11 22.67 10.81
CA THR A 88 2.78 23.96 10.80
C THR A 88 2.90 24.54 12.21
N GLU A 89 1.80 24.55 12.96
CA GLU A 89 1.67 25.21 14.26
C GLU A 89 2.36 24.42 15.38
N GLU A 90 2.13 23.10 15.45
CA GLU A 90 2.60 22.25 16.56
C GLU A 90 3.94 21.58 16.26
N TYR A 91 4.18 21.21 15.01
CA TYR A 91 5.40 20.49 14.60
C TYR A 91 6.46 21.39 13.95
N GLY A 92 6.16 22.67 13.74
CA GLY A 92 7.09 23.64 13.16
C GLY A 92 7.57 23.25 11.76
N ILE A 93 6.73 22.58 10.98
CA ILE A 93 7.04 22.19 9.60
C ILE A 93 6.62 23.32 8.67
N SER A 94 7.55 23.79 7.83
CA SER A 94 7.22 24.83 6.86
C SER A 94 6.39 24.28 5.71
N GLN A 95 5.56 25.13 5.09
CA GLN A 95 4.86 24.77 3.86
C GLN A 95 5.82 24.31 2.74
N ALA A 96 7.01 24.90 2.67
CA ALA A 96 8.03 24.51 1.69
C ALA A 96 8.49 23.06 1.88
N ASP A 97 8.58 22.59 3.13
CA ASP A 97 8.94 21.22 3.45
C ASP A 97 7.86 20.21 3.08
N LEU A 98 6.58 20.61 3.16
CA LEU A 98 5.43 19.77 2.84
C LEU A 98 5.21 19.62 1.32
N ARG A 99 5.78 20.50 0.49
CA ARG A 99 5.59 20.51 -0.96
C ARG A 99 5.91 19.19 -1.67
N ALA A 100 6.81 18.39 -1.11
CA ALA A 100 7.18 17.09 -1.69
C ALA A 100 6.10 16.01 -1.50
N PHE A 101 5.24 16.17 -0.48
CA PHE A 101 4.16 15.24 -0.15
C PHE A 101 2.81 15.70 -0.68
N LEU A 102 2.69 17.00 -0.98
CA LEU A 102 1.46 17.60 -1.50
C LEU A 102 1.38 17.48 -3.04
N PRO A 103 0.18 17.21 -3.59
CA PRO A 103 -0.07 17.27 -5.03
C PRO A 103 0.15 18.68 -5.62
N ALA A 104 -0.04 18.82 -6.93
CA ALA A 104 -0.16 20.16 -7.54
C ALA A 104 -1.51 20.79 -7.15
N SER A 105 -1.64 22.12 -7.18
CA SER A 105 -2.99 22.70 -7.02
C SER A 105 -3.81 22.43 -8.28
N ALA A 106 -5.12 22.33 -8.14
CA ALA A 106 -6.03 22.19 -9.28
C ALA A 106 -5.85 23.35 -10.27
N GLU A 107 -5.73 24.58 -9.77
CA GLU A 107 -5.50 25.79 -10.57
C GLU A 107 -4.19 25.75 -11.37
N GLU A 108 -3.10 25.22 -10.79
CA GLU A 108 -1.84 25.05 -11.50
C GLU A 108 -1.97 23.98 -12.60
N MET A 109 -2.66 22.88 -12.30
CA MET A 109 -2.82 21.76 -13.24
C MET A 109 -3.75 22.12 -14.42
N GLU A 110 -4.79 22.91 -14.19
CA GLU A 110 -5.73 23.39 -15.21
C GLU A 110 -5.06 24.24 -16.30
N LYS A 111 -3.94 24.88 -15.99
CA LYS A 111 -3.14 25.69 -16.93
C LYS A 111 -2.25 24.85 -17.84
N THR A 112 -2.32 23.51 -17.73
CA THR A 112 -1.44 22.59 -18.44
C THR A 112 -2.23 21.53 -19.20
N ASP A 113 -1.63 20.99 -20.25
CA ASP A 113 -2.18 19.86 -21.02
C ASP A 113 -1.76 18.50 -20.45
N VAL A 114 -1.32 18.45 -19.17
CA VAL A 114 -0.85 17.21 -18.55
C VAL A 114 -1.99 16.20 -18.46
N GLN A 115 -1.74 15.02 -19.00
CA GLN A 115 -2.59 13.85 -18.90
C GLN A 115 -1.85 12.73 -18.19
N VAL A 116 -2.52 12.12 -17.21
CA VAL A 116 -2.00 10.98 -16.46
C VAL A 116 -2.79 9.77 -16.89
N HIS A 117 -2.12 8.78 -17.47
CA HIS A 117 -2.73 7.55 -17.95
C HIS A 117 -2.27 6.32 -17.19
N TYR A 118 -3.07 5.26 -17.23
CA TYR A 118 -2.64 3.91 -16.87
C TYR A 118 -2.16 3.17 -18.11
N LEU A 119 -0.92 2.70 -18.07
CA LEU A 119 -0.30 1.94 -19.15
C LEU A 119 -1.02 0.59 -19.35
N GLY A 120 -1.51 -0.01 -18.26
CA GLY A 120 -2.29 -1.24 -18.28
C GLY A 120 -3.62 -1.16 -19.05
N TYR A 121 -4.08 0.04 -19.39
CA TYR A 121 -5.22 0.20 -20.29
C TYR A 121 -4.87 -0.16 -21.74
N TYR A 122 -3.62 0.09 -22.15
CA TYR A 122 -3.15 -0.09 -23.52
C TYR A 122 -2.39 -1.40 -23.72
N LEU A 123 -1.69 -1.84 -22.68
CA LEU A 123 -0.91 -3.07 -22.68
C LEU A 123 -1.49 -4.02 -21.64
N LYS A 124 -1.54 -5.31 -21.96
CA LYS A 124 -1.89 -6.33 -20.97
C LYS A 124 -0.88 -6.22 -19.82
N TRP A 125 -1.36 -5.85 -18.63
CA TRP A 125 -0.52 -5.63 -17.48
C TRP A 125 -0.55 -6.84 -16.55
N THR A 126 0.42 -7.73 -16.74
CA THR A 126 0.61 -8.90 -15.88
C THR A 126 1.94 -8.75 -15.13
N PRO A 127 1.95 -8.60 -13.79
CA PRO A 127 3.18 -8.30 -13.04
C PRO A 127 4.35 -9.25 -13.31
N GLN A 128 4.05 -10.54 -13.50
CA GLN A 128 5.07 -11.54 -13.82
C GLN A 128 5.70 -11.31 -15.21
N GLU A 129 4.90 -10.93 -16.22
CA GLU A 129 5.40 -10.60 -17.56
C GLU A 129 6.26 -9.31 -17.51
N VAL A 130 5.82 -8.31 -16.73
CA VAL A 130 6.59 -7.07 -16.48
C VAL A 130 7.93 -7.38 -15.80
N TYR A 131 7.95 -8.28 -14.83
CA TYR A 131 9.16 -8.74 -14.17
C TYR A 131 10.14 -9.40 -15.16
N TYR A 132 9.68 -10.33 -16.00
CA TYR A 132 10.55 -10.97 -16.99
C TYR A 132 11.12 -9.96 -17.98
N TYR A 133 10.29 -9.05 -18.48
CA TYR A 133 10.74 -7.97 -19.35
C TYR A 133 11.84 -7.12 -18.67
N ALA A 134 11.66 -6.76 -17.39
CA ALA A 134 12.63 -5.97 -16.65
C ALA A 134 13.97 -6.71 -16.46
N VAL A 135 13.94 -8.02 -16.17
CA VAL A 135 15.14 -8.87 -16.03
C VAL A 135 15.92 -8.90 -17.34
N GLU A 136 15.22 -9.11 -18.46
CA GLU A 136 15.83 -9.23 -19.79
C GLU A 136 16.43 -7.90 -20.28
N ASN A 137 15.81 -6.76 -19.95
CA ASN A 137 16.11 -5.48 -20.62
C ASN A 137 16.78 -4.41 -19.75
N THR A 138 16.79 -4.54 -18.42
CA THR A 138 17.26 -3.44 -17.54
C THR A 138 18.38 -3.83 -16.57
N GLY A 139 18.75 -5.11 -16.52
CA GLY A 139 19.68 -5.64 -15.52
C GLY A 139 19.05 -5.77 -14.13
N PHE A 140 17.71 -5.77 -14.06
CA PHE A 140 16.95 -6.00 -12.83
C PHE A 140 17.37 -7.32 -12.16
N LYS A 141 17.55 -7.28 -10.85
CA LYS A 141 17.89 -8.45 -10.04
C LYS A 141 16.85 -8.62 -8.95
N ALA A 142 16.11 -9.73 -9.02
CA ALA A 142 15.26 -10.15 -7.93
C ALA A 142 16.08 -10.39 -6.65
N ARG A 143 15.43 -10.27 -5.49
CA ARG A 143 16.07 -10.60 -4.22
C ARG A 143 16.45 -12.09 -4.20
N PRO A 144 17.57 -12.46 -3.55
CA PRO A 144 17.93 -13.87 -3.41
C PRO A 144 16.95 -14.65 -2.50
N PHE A 145 16.19 -13.94 -1.68
CA PHE A 145 15.19 -14.48 -0.75
C PHE A 145 13.82 -13.81 -0.98
N ARG A 146 12.75 -14.44 -0.49
CA ARG A 146 11.37 -13.92 -0.57
C ARG A 146 11.19 -12.67 0.31
N THR A 147 10.30 -11.79 -0.10
CA THR A 147 9.85 -10.68 0.73
C THR A 147 8.94 -11.20 1.86
N GLN A 148 9.07 -10.67 3.09
CA GLN A 148 8.25 -11.14 4.21
C GLN A 148 6.79 -10.75 3.99
N GLY A 149 5.87 -11.64 4.36
CA GLY A 149 4.45 -11.49 4.05
C GLY A 149 4.06 -11.99 2.65
N THR A 150 4.99 -12.50 1.84
CA THR A 150 4.71 -13.11 0.52
C THR A 150 5.74 -14.17 0.11
N TYR A 151 5.44 -14.87 -1.00
CA TYR A 151 6.35 -15.77 -1.72
C TYR A 151 7.16 -15.06 -2.82
N SER A 152 6.78 -13.83 -3.20
CA SER A 152 7.43 -13.05 -4.25
C SER A 152 8.84 -12.56 -3.86
N LYS A 153 9.65 -12.26 -4.89
CA LYS A 153 11.06 -11.81 -4.77
C LYS A 153 11.37 -10.55 -5.57
N TYR A 154 10.41 -10.02 -6.34
CA TYR A 154 10.68 -9.02 -7.37
C TYR A 154 9.89 -7.72 -7.18
N ASN A 155 8.73 -7.77 -6.54
CA ASN A 155 7.92 -6.57 -6.32
C ASN A 155 8.40 -5.78 -5.10
N SER A 156 8.45 -4.45 -5.23
CA SER A 156 8.76 -3.48 -4.16
C SER A 156 9.90 -3.94 -3.25
N ILE A 157 11.10 -3.97 -3.82
CA ILE A 157 12.32 -4.48 -3.17
C ILE A 157 13.35 -3.39 -2.86
N ASP A 158 12.97 -2.14 -3.11
CA ASP A 158 13.78 -0.94 -3.04
C ASP A 158 13.55 -0.12 -1.74
N ASP A 159 12.54 -0.46 -0.95
CA ASP A 159 12.21 0.20 0.32
C ASP A 159 12.11 -0.81 1.49
N LYS A 160 12.70 -0.47 2.64
CA LYS A 160 12.72 -1.33 3.84
C LYS A 160 11.41 -1.30 4.64
N ILE A 161 10.56 -0.30 4.41
CA ILE A 161 9.28 -0.08 5.11
C ILE A 161 8.14 -0.86 4.43
N ASP A 162 8.29 -1.25 3.16
CA ASP A 162 7.24 -1.92 2.39
C ASP A 162 6.74 -3.22 3.06
N ASP A 163 7.65 -4.07 3.56
CA ASP A 163 7.26 -5.29 4.29
C ASP A 163 6.37 -4.97 5.50
N LEU A 164 6.66 -3.86 6.21
CA LEU A 164 5.86 -3.37 7.33
C LEU A 164 4.50 -2.83 6.88
N HIS A 165 4.42 -2.21 5.69
CA HIS A 165 3.17 -1.76 5.10
C HIS A 165 2.15 -2.89 5.02
N TYR A 166 2.53 -3.99 4.39
CA TYR A 166 1.61 -5.11 4.21
C TYR A 166 1.25 -5.81 5.51
N TYR A 167 2.17 -5.87 6.48
CA TYR A 167 1.84 -6.32 7.82
C TYR A 167 0.77 -5.43 8.47
N THR A 168 0.93 -4.10 8.42
CA THR A 168 -0.08 -3.19 8.97
C THR A 168 -1.43 -3.27 8.22
N THR A 169 -1.42 -3.49 6.91
CA THR A 169 -2.62 -3.75 6.10
C THR A 169 -3.34 -5.01 6.59
N PHE A 170 -2.60 -6.09 6.86
CA PHE A 170 -3.16 -7.32 7.43
C PHE A 170 -3.79 -7.08 8.80
N ILE A 171 -3.12 -6.33 9.69
CA ILE A 171 -3.69 -5.97 10.99
C ILE A 171 -5.00 -5.19 10.86
N LYS A 172 -5.06 -4.21 9.96
CA LYS A 172 -6.25 -3.35 9.80
C LYS A 172 -7.41 -4.03 9.10
N PHE A 173 -7.13 -4.86 8.09
CA PHE A 173 -8.13 -5.32 7.12
C PHE A 173 -8.21 -6.84 6.98
N GLY A 174 -7.36 -7.60 7.67
CA GLY A 174 -7.35 -9.06 7.63
C GLY A 174 -6.81 -9.68 6.34
N ILE A 175 -6.29 -8.86 5.42
CA ILE A 175 -5.65 -9.30 4.17
C ILE A 175 -4.24 -8.71 4.08
N GLY A 176 -3.27 -9.55 3.73
CA GLY A 176 -1.87 -9.16 3.58
C GLY A 176 -1.41 -9.14 2.13
N ARG A 177 -0.09 -9.05 1.94
CA ARG A 177 0.54 -9.01 0.61
C ARG A 177 0.25 -10.27 -0.20
N THR A 178 0.27 -11.44 0.45
CA THR A 178 0.06 -12.71 -0.24
C THR A 178 -1.35 -12.79 -0.80
N THR A 179 -2.35 -12.26 -0.09
CA THR A 179 -3.72 -12.18 -0.63
C THR A 179 -3.75 -11.35 -1.92
N TYR A 180 -3.08 -10.19 -1.97
CA TYR A 180 -3.00 -9.39 -3.20
C TYR A 180 -2.28 -10.15 -4.32
N ASP A 181 -1.05 -10.61 -4.08
CA ASP A 181 -0.23 -11.31 -5.08
C ASP A 181 -0.96 -12.55 -5.63
N ALA A 182 -1.46 -13.42 -4.74
CA ALA A 182 -2.14 -14.66 -5.13
C ALA A 182 -3.45 -14.38 -5.85
N SER A 183 -4.23 -13.36 -5.45
CA SER A 183 -5.48 -13.02 -6.14
C SER A 183 -5.24 -12.58 -7.58
N GLN A 184 -4.17 -11.82 -7.85
CA GLN A 184 -3.79 -11.45 -9.21
C GLN A 184 -3.29 -12.65 -10.01
N GLU A 185 -2.45 -13.49 -9.41
CA GLU A 185 -1.94 -14.69 -10.08
C GLU A 185 -3.04 -15.72 -10.38
N ILE A 186 -4.09 -15.81 -9.55
CA ILE A 186 -5.29 -16.60 -9.85
C ILE A 186 -6.03 -16.02 -11.06
N ARG A 187 -6.28 -14.70 -11.09
CA ARG A 187 -6.97 -14.04 -12.21
C ARG A 187 -6.20 -14.16 -13.52
N ASN A 188 -4.87 -14.22 -13.45
CA ASN A 188 -3.99 -14.42 -14.60
C ASN A 188 -3.78 -15.89 -14.99
N GLY A 189 -4.31 -16.84 -14.19
CA GLY A 189 -4.17 -18.28 -14.44
C GLY A 189 -2.78 -18.86 -14.14
N HIS A 190 -1.97 -18.17 -13.35
CA HIS A 190 -0.63 -18.62 -12.96
C HIS A 190 -0.66 -19.60 -11.78
N VAL A 191 -1.64 -19.44 -10.89
CA VAL A 191 -1.88 -20.36 -9.77
C VAL A 191 -3.37 -20.66 -9.65
N THR A 192 -3.69 -21.85 -9.14
CA THR A 192 -5.05 -22.26 -8.83
C THR A 192 -5.58 -21.60 -7.57
N ARG A 193 -6.88 -21.68 -7.35
CA ARG A 193 -7.53 -21.16 -6.15
C ARG A 193 -6.99 -21.82 -4.89
N GLU A 194 -6.81 -23.14 -4.95
CA GLU A 194 -6.33 -23.99 -3.86
C GLU A 194 -4.87 -23.67 -3.52
N GLU A 195 -4.02 -23.48 -4.53
CA GLU A 195 -2.64 -23.01 -4.33
C GLU A 195 -2.62 -21.62 -3.68
N GLY A 196 -3.44 -20.69 -4.16
CA GLY A 196 -3.55 -19.36 -3.55
C GLY A 196 -4.01 -19.39 -2.09
N GLN A 197 -4.98 -20.24 -1.73
CA GLN A 197 -5.39 -20.44 -0.34
C GLN A 197 -4.23 -20.93 0.55
N ALA A 198 -3.47 -21.91 0.05
CA ALA A 198 -2.32 -22.46 0.75
C ALA A 198 -1.20 -21.42 0.93
N LEU A 199 -0.95 -20.59 -0.08
CA LEU A 199 0.02 -19.48 0.00
C LEU A 199 -0.42 -18.46 1.04
N VAL A 200 -1.68 -18.00 0.99
CA VAL A 200 -2.24 -17.05 1.97
C VAL A 200 -2.14 -17.60 3.39
N ASN A 201 -2.50 -18.87 3.60
CA ASN A 201 -2.39 -19.52 4.91
C ASN A 201 -0.97 -19.50 5.47
N ARG A 202 0.03 -19.56 4.58
CA ARG A 202 1.43 -19.70 4.94
C ARG A 202 2.11 -18.36 5.23
N PHE A 203 1.71 -17.30 4.54
CA PHE A 203 2.50 -16.07 4.46
C PHE A 203 1.77 -14.81 4.90
N ASP A 204 0.44 -14.72 4.78
CA ASP A 204 -0.27 -13.53 5.26
C ASP A 204 -0.16 -13.41 6.79
N GLY A 205 0.11 -12.20 7.26
CA GLY A 205 0.32 -11.92 8.67
C GLY A 205 1.69 -12.31 9.22
N GLU A 206 2.60 -12.79 8.38
CA GLU A 206 4.01 -12.93 8.76
C GLU A 206 4.56 -11.59 9.24
N PHE A 207 5.16 -11.58 10.43
CA PHE A 207 5.79 -10.39 10.97
C PHE A 207 7.12 -10.09 10.23
N PRO A 208 7.33 -8.86 9.73
CA PRO A 208 8.48 -8.51 8.90
C PRO A 208 9.69 -8.10 9.76
N ASP A 209 10.34 -9.07 10.40
CA ASP A 209 11.43 -8.82 11.36
C ASP A 209 12.74 -8.28 10.75
N ARG A 210 13.01 -8.51 9.46
CA ARG A 210 14.32 -8.25 8.82
C ARG A 210 14.81 -6.82 8.97
N TYR A 211 13.92 -5.86 8.78
CA TYR A 211 14.25 -4.42 8.86
C TYR A 211 13.49 -3.72 9.99
N PHE A 212 12.69 -4.44 10.77
CA PHE A 212 11.79 -3.84 11.75
C PHE A 212 12.53 -2.93 12.74
N ASN A 213 13.58 -3.43 13.39
CA ASN A 213 14.34 -2.63 14.35
C ASN A 213 15.01 -1.40 13.72
N GLU A 214 15.51 -1.53 12.49
CA GLU A 214 16.11 -0.41 11.75
C GLU A 214 15.06 0.65 11.42
N VAL A 215 13.86 0.24 11.00
CA VAL A 215 12.75 1.16 10.71
C VAL A 215 12.29 1.87 11.98
N MET A 216 12.14 1.14 13.09
CA MET A 216 11.79 1.70 14.40
C MET A 216 12.82 2.73 14.89
N GLU A 217 14.11 2.40 14.78
CA GLU A 217 15.20 3.34 15.08
C GLU A 217 15.17 4.57 14.16
N TYR A 218 14.99 4.37 12.85
CA TYR A 218 14.96 5.44 11.85
C TYR A 218 13.89 6.51 12.16
N ILE A 219 12.70 6.07 12.56
CA ILE A 219 11.56 6.96 12.89
C ILE A 219 11.52 7.38 14.36
N GLY A 220 12.35 6.80 15.23
CA GLY A 220 12.33 7.07 16.67
C GLY A 220 11.05 6.57 17.36
N MET A 221 10.66 5.32 17.07
CA MET A 221 9.56 4.60 17.70
C MET A 221 10.12 3.37 18.41
N THR A 222 9.61 3.03 19.60
CA THR A 222 10.01 1.78 20.26
C THR A 222 9.24 0.59 19.66
N PRO A 223 9.88 -0.58 19.51
CA PRO A 223 9.20 -1.81 19.14
C PRO A 223 7.91 -2.08 19.93
N GLU A 224 7.96 -1.84 21.24
CA GLU A 224 6.84 -2.06 22.15
C GLU A 224 5.65 -1.16 21.79
N HIS A 225 5.90 0.11 21.51
CA HIS A 225 4.86 1.04 21.12
C HIS A 225 4.21 0.65 19.78
N PHE A 226 4.99 0.14 18.84
CA PHE A 226 4.45 -0.38 17.58
C PHE A 226 3.53 -1.57 17.80
N HIS A 227 3.91 -2.51 18.68
CA HIS A 227 3.07 -3.66 19.00
C HIS A 227 1.79 -3.26 19.76
N GLU A 228 1.85 -2.28 20.66
CA GLU A 228 0.67 -1.69 21.30
C GLU A 228 -0.27 -1.06 20.26
N LEU A 229 0.27 -0.31 19.30
CA LEU A 229 -0.50 0.23 18.17
C LEU A 229 -1.16 -0.90 17.37
N ALA A 230 -0.41 -1.95 17.01
CA ALA A 230 -0.95 -3.09 16.28
C ALA A 230 -2.18 -3.67 16.99
N ASP A 231 -2.11 -3.84 18.31
CA ASP A 231 -3.23 -4.35 19.10
C ASP A 231 -4.43 -3.41 19.12
N ARG A 232 -4.22 -2.09 19.17
CA ARG A 232 -5.28 -1.09 19.07
C ARG A 232 -5.97 -1.05 17.70
N PHE A 233 -5.21 -1.26 16.63
CA PHE A 233 -5.72 -1.19 15.25
C PHE A 233 -6.41 -2.49 14.79
N ARG A 234 -6.38 -3.56 15.59
CA ARG A 234 -7.18 -4.76 15.35
C ARG A 234 -8.64 -4.48 15.62
N SER A 235 -9.42 -4.35 14.56
CA SER A 235 -10.85 -4.11 14.72
C SER A 235 -11.59 -5.37 15.23
N PRO A 236 -12.46 -5.25 16.24
CA PRO A 236 -13.18 -6.40 16.82
C PRO A 236 -14.06 -7.18 15.84
N HIS A 237 -14.45 -6.57 14.71
CA HIS A 237 -15.24 -7.26 13.66
C HIS A 237 -14.40 -8.19 12.78
N LEU A 238 -13.06 -8.05 12.78
CA LEU A 238 -12.13 -8.93 12.06
C LEU A 238 -11.38 -9.86 12.99
N TRP A 239 -11.10 -9.39 14.22
CA TRP A 239 -10.20 -10.03 15.14
C TRP A 239 -10.90 -10.50 16.41
N GLY A 240 -10.41 -11.62 16.94
CA GLY A 240 -10.65 -12.07 18.31
C GLY A 240 -9.40 -12.72 18.89
N LYS A 241 -9.51 -13.23 20.11
CA LYS A 241 -8.46 -14.02 20.74
C LYS A 241 -8.90 -15.47 20.84
N ASP A 242 -8.02 -16.40 20.53
CA ASP A 242 -8.26 -17.82 20.72
C ASP A 242 -8.18 -18.23 22.22
N ALA A 243 -8.38 -19.52 22.51
CA ALA A 243 -8.33 -20.05 23.87
C ALA A 243 -6.96 -19.87 24.56
N SER A 244 -5.88 -19.63 23.80
CA SER A 244 -4.55 -19.33 24.31
C SER A 244 -4.26 -17.83 24.45
N GLY A 245 -5.26 -16.99 24.16
CA GLY A 245 -5.15 -15.53 24.21
C GLY A 245 -4.45 -14.90 23.00
N GLN A 246 -4.14 -15.68 21.95
CA GLN A 246 -3.47 -15.20 20.75
C GLN A 246 -4.48 -14.59 19.77
N TRP A 247 -4.08 -13.49 19.12
CA TRP A 247 -4.90 -12.84 18.11
C TRP A 247 -5.11 -13.76 16.91
N LYS A 248 -6.38 -13.87 16.49
CA LYS A 248 -6.78 -14.68 15.33
C LYS A 248 -7.91 -13.98 14.58
N LEU A 249 -7.88 -14.09 13.25
CA LEU A 249 -8.99 -13.62 12.42
C LEU A 249 -10.25 -14.43 12.69
N ARG A 250 -11.40 -13.76 12.65
CA ARG A 250 -12.72 -14.38 12.78
C ARG A 250 -13.02 -15.30 11.61
N HIS A 251 -12.75 -14.82 10.40
CA HIS A 251 -12.89 -15.59 9.18
C HIS A 251 -11.58 -15.59 8.42
N THR A 252 -11.21 -16.74 7.87
CA THR A 252 -10.08 -16.85 6.95
C THR A 252 -10.52 -17.50 5.66
N VAL A 253 -9.74 -17.25 4.62
CA VAL A 253 -9.93 -17.89 3.32
C VAL A 253 -9.81 -19.42 3.38
N ASN A 254 -9.17 -19.95 4.43
CA ASN A 254 -8.96 -21.38 4.67
C ASN A 254 -10.02 -21.99 5.59
N GLY A 255 -11.05 -21.24 6.00
CA GLY A 255 -12.07 -21.74 6.92
C GLY A 255 -11.49 -22.10 8.31
N SER A 256 -10.40 -21.45 8.69
CA SER A 256 -9.65 -21.74 9.92
C SER A 256 -9.79 -20.64 10.97
N GLY A 257 -10.58 -19.60 10.72
CA GLY A 257 -10.84 -18.50 11.64
C GLY A 257 -11.61 -18.91 12.89
N LEU A 258 -11.71 -18.00 13.86
CA LEU A 258 -12.42 -18.23 15.13
C LEU A 258 -13.90 -18.62 14.91
N ASP A 259 -14.52 -17.99 13.92
CA ASP A 259 -15.95 -18.08 13.64
C ASP A 259 -16.23 -18.93 12.38
N ASP A 260 -15.21 -19.59 11.81
CA ASP A 260 -15.37 -20.49 10.66
C ASP A 260 -15.82 -21.91 11.07
N ALA A 261 -15.66 -22.27 12.35
CA ALA A 261 -16.08 -23.55 12.92
C ALA A 261 -17.62 -23.65 12.95
N GLY A 262 -18.17 -24.37 11.97
CA GLY A 262 -19.62 -24.53 11.76
C GLY A 262 -20.04 -24.53 10.29
N SER A 263 -19.16 -24.10 9.38
CA SER A 263 -19.48 -23.93 7.95
C SER A 263 -18.99 -25.06 7.01
N ALA A 264 -18.52 -26.19 7.57
CA ALA A 264 -18.08 -27.34 6.79
C ALA A 264 -19.25 -28.14 6.13
N GLY A 265 -20.50 -27.74 6.35
CA GLY A 265 -21.69 -28.41 5.82
C GLY A 265 -22.42 -27.69 4.68
N GLU A 266 -22.33 -26.36 4.58
CA GLU A 266 -23.15 -25.60 3.62
C GLU A 266 -22.44 -24.32 3.17
N ARG A 267 -21.63 -24.39 2.11
CA ARG A 267 -21.42 -23.23 1.23
C ARG A 267 -21.94 -23.61 -0.15
N ARG A 268 -23.23 -23.33 -0.36
CA ARG A 268 -23.81 -23.25 -1.69
C ARG A 268 -23.13 -22.11 -2.44
N VAL A 269 -22.72 -22.43 -3.65
CA VAL A 269 -22.39 -21.48 -4.71
C VAL A 269 -23.53 -20.47 -4.83
N ALA A 270 -23.21 -19.19 -4.69
CA ALA A 270 -23.98 -18.06 -5.18
C ALA A 270 -22.99 -16.95 -5.55
#